data_AF-A0A0F9C3A8-F1
#
_entry.id   AF-A0A0F9C3A8-F1
#
_cell.length_a   1.000
_cell.length_b   1.000
_cell.length_c   1.000
_cell.angle_alpha   90.00
_cell.angle_beta   90.00
_cell.angle_gamma   90.00
#
_symmetry.space_group_name_H-M   'P 1'
#
loop_
_entity.id
_entity.type
_entity.pdbx_description
1 polymer ?
#
loop_
_entity_poly.entity_id
_entity_poly.type
_entity_poly.pdbx_seq_one_letter_code
_entity_poly.pdbx_strand_id
1 'polypeptide(L)' 'MNSDKIILDLCGGTGSWSKPYKDNGYDVRVITLPGNDVRDLTTQRLLADLHPYGILIAPP' A
#
# COMPACT_ATOMS: atom_id res chain seq x y z
N MET A 1 -7.80 1.07 17.90
CA MET A 1 -7.87 0.05 16.83
C MET A 1 -6.85 0.44 15.76
N ASN A 2 -6.47 -0.45 14.84
CA ASN A 2 -5.52 -0.12 13.77
C ASN A 2 -6.19 0.21 12.43
N SER A 3 -7.53 0.09 12.36
CA SER A 3 -8.32 0.22 11.13
C SER A 3 -8.33 1.62 10.53
N ASP A 4 -7.95 2.63 11.30
CA ASP A 4 -7.76 4.02 10.90
C ASP A 4 -6.36 4.27 10.28
N LYS A 5 -5.43 3.31 10.41
CA LYS A 5 -4.06 3.43 9.91
C LYS A 5 -3.90 2.74 8.57
N ILE A 6 -3.47 3.51 7.59
CA ILE A 6 -3.24 3.03 6.21
C ILE A 6 -1.79 2.55 6.06
N ILE A 7 -1.61 1.34 5.53
CA ILE A 7 -0.33 0.81 5.06
C ILE A 7 -0.37 0.70 3.54
N LEU A 8 0.59 1.32 2.86
CA LEU A 8 0.78 1.15 1.42
C LEU A 8 1.79 0.05 1.15
N ASP A 9 1.47 -0.87 0.25
CA ASP A 9 2.36 -1.94 -0.21
C ASP A 9 2.67 -1.75 -1.69
N LEU A 10 3.77 -1.06 -1.97
CA LEU A 10 4.19 -0.65 -3.31
C LEU A 10 4.94 -1.80 -4.00
N CYS A 11 4.51 -2.13 -5.21
CA CYS A 11 4.98 -3.29 -5.98
C CYS A 11 4.75 -4.63 -5.26
N GLY A 12 3.81 -4.69 -4.31
CA GLY A 12 3.65 -5.81 -3.38
C GLY A 12 3.20 -7.14 -3.98
N GLY A 13 2.85 -7.20 -5.27
CA GLY A 13 2.40 -8.41 -5.96
C GLY A 13 1.20 -9.06 -5.26
N THR A 14 1.44 -10.19 -4.59
CA THR A 14 0.41 -10.94 -3.83
C THR A 14 0.04 -10.29 -2.49
N GLY A 15 0.80 -9.30 -2.02
CA GLY A 15 0.62 -8.68 -0.70
C GLY A 15 1.13 -9.55 0.46
N SER A 16 2.05 -10.49 0.19
CA SER A 16 2.57 -11.40 1.23
C SER A 16 3.27 -10.67 2.37
N TRP A 17 3.92 -9.54 2.09
CA TRP A 17 4.64 -8.74 3.09
C TRP A 17 3.70 -7.86 3.91
N SER A 18 2.58 -7.43 3.32
CA SER A 18 1.57 -6.65 4.02
C SER A 18 0.51 -7.49 4.74
N LYS A 19 0.47 -8.81 4.49
CA LYS A 19 -0.45 -9.75 5.16
C LYS A 19 -0.46 -9.62 6.69
N PRO A 20 0.69 -9.54 7.41
CA PRO A 20 0.68 -9.38 8.86
C PRO A 20 -0.05 -8.10 9.32
N TYR A 21 0.05 -7.00 8.57
CA TYR A 21 -0.65 -5.76 8.90
C TYR A 21 -2.16 -5.90 8.65
N LYS A 22 -2.54 -6.51 7.52
CA LYS A 22 -3.95 -6.78 7.22
C LYS A 22 -4.61 -7.67 8.28
N ASP A 23 -3.92 -8.73 8.68
CA ASP A 23 -4.40 -9.68 9.70
C ASP A 23 -4.50 -9.02 11.10
N ASN A 24 -3.75 -7.94 11.35
CA ASN A 24 -3.83 -7.12 12.57
C ASN A 24 -4.78 -5.91 12.45
N GLY A 25 -5.60 -5.87 11.39
CA GLY A 25 -6.69 -4.92 11.23
C GLY A 25 -6.30 -3.53 10.72
N TYR A 26 -5.16 -3.39 10.03
CA TYR A 26 -4.81 -2.15 9.32
C TYR A 26 -5.54 -2.06 7.96
N ASP A 27 -5.76 -0.84 7.46
CA ASP A 27 -6.17 -0.63 6.06
C ASP A 27 -4.95 -0.81 5.15
N VAL A 28 -4.85 -1.96 4.48
CA VAL A 28 -3.74 -2.29 3.60
C VAL A 28 -4.13 -2.09 2.15
N ARG A 29 -3.37 -1.25 1.43
CA ARG A 29 -3.56 -1.01 0.00
C ARG A 29 -2.34 -1.49 -0.80
N VAL A 30 -2.55 -2.55 -1.58
CA VAL A 30 -1.52 -3.11 -2.45
C VAL A 30 -1.54 -2.40 -3.80
N ILE A 31 -0.45 -1.72 -4.13
CA ILE A 31 -0.29 -0.95 -5.36
C ILE A 31 0.67 -1.72 -6.27
N THR A 32 0.12 -2.41 -7.27
CA THR A 32 0.89 -3.28 -8.16
C THR A 32 0.32 -3.26 -9.58
N LEU A 33 1.18 -3.53 -10.56
CA LEU A 33 0.79 -3.74 -11.95
C LEU A 33 -0.03 -5.04 -12.12
N PRO A 34 -0.89 -5.12 -13.15
CA PRO A 34 -1.26 -4.06 -14.11
C PRO A 34 -2.30 -3.07 -13.55
N GLY A 35 -2.77 -3.25 -12.32
CA GLY A 35 -3.86 -2.46 -11.75
C GLY A 35 -3.48 -1.01 -11.49
N ASN A 36 -2.35 -0.76 -10.82
CA ASN A 36 -1.87 0.58 -10.50
C ASN A 36 -0.35 0.68 -10.73
N ASP A 37 0.09 1.70 -11.46
CA ASP A 37 1.50 2.03 -11.64
C ASP A 37 1.94 3.09 -10.63
N VAL A 38 2.96 2.78 -9.84
CA VAL A 38 3.55 3.70 -8.84
C VAL A 38 4.27 4.89 -9.50
N ARG A 39 4.55 4.83 -10.80
CA ARG A 39 5.16 5.91 -11.59
C ARG A 39 4.14 6.90 -12.13
N ASP A 40 2.85 6.57 -12.07
CA ASP A 40 1.77 7.48 -12.48
C ASP A 40 1.62 8.61 -11.46
N LEU A 41 1.64 9.86 -11.94
CA LEU A 41 1.58 11.05 -11.09
C LEU A 41 0.24 11.19 -10.36
N THR A 42 -0.86 10.76 -10.99
CA THR A 42 -2.20 10.73 -10.37
C THR A 42 -2.22 9.71 -9.24
N THR A 43 -1.68 8.51 -9.48
CA THR A 43 -1.51 7.49 -8.43
C THR A 43 -0.69 8.05 -7.27
N GLN A 44 0.47 8.65 -7.55
CA GLN A 44 1.34 9.22 -6.52
C GLN A 44 0.64 10.30 -5.68
N ARG A 45 -0.09 11.23 -6.32
CA ARG A 45 -0.86 12.26 -5.63
C ARG A 45 -1.92 11.66 -4.74
N LEU A 46 -2.71 10.72 -5.27
CA LEU A 46 -3.74 10.03 -4.50
C LEU A 46 -3.14 9.30 -3.30
N LEU A 47 -2.01 8.60 -3.46
CA LEU A 47 -1.34 7.88 -2.37
C LEU A 47 -0.76 8.81 -1.31
N ALA A 48 -0.22 9.97 -1.72
CA ALA A 48 0.30 10.97 -0.79
C ALA A 48 -0.83 11.58 0.07
N ASP A 49 -2.00 11.86 -0.53
CA ASP A 49 -3.16 12.42 0.16
C ASP A 49 -3.75 11.46 1.22
N LEU A 50 -3.43 10.16 1.16
CA LEU A 50 -3.86 9.18 2.15
C LEU A 50 -3.13 9.29 3.49
N HIS A 51 -2.04 10.06 3.58
CA HIS A 51 -1.23 10.19 4.80
C HIS A 51 -0.89 8.82 5.43
N PRO A 52 -0.18 7.95 4.69
CA PRO A 52 0.01 6.57 5.11
C PRO A 52 0.80 6.50 6.41
N TYR A 53 0.37 5.61 7.29
CA TYR A 53 1.07 5.29 8.54
C TYR A 53 2.37 4.53 8.27
N GLY A 54 2.41 3.74 7.19
CA GLY A 54 3.60 3.01 6.77
C GLY A 54 3.59 2.71 5.29
N ILE A 55 4.78 2.59 4.72
CA ILE A 55 4.99 2.25 3.31
C ILE A 55 5.95 1.06 3.26
N LEU A 56 5.50 -0.04 2.65
CA LEU A 56 6.32 -1.19 2.28
C LEU A 56 6.66 -1.07 0.80
N ILE A 57 7.89 -1.41 0.46
CA ILE A 57 8.37 -1.36 -0.92
C ILE A 57 8.98 -2.72 -1.22
N ALA A 58 8.34 -3.47 -2.12
CA ALA A 58 8.94 -4.66 -2.69
C ALA A 58 9.78 -4.25 -3.91
N PRO A 59 11.10 -4.49 -3.91
CA PRO A 59 11.89 -4.31 -5.13
C PRO A 59 11.40 -5.27 -6.23
N PRO A 60 11.46 -4.87 -7.51
CA PRO A 60 11.12 -5.74 -8.64
C PRO A 60 12.09 -6.92 -8.78
#